data_AF-A0A2T0T037-F1
#
_entry.id   AF-A0A2T0T037-F1
#
_cell.length_a   1.000
_cell.length_b   1.000
_cell.length_c   1.000
_cell.angle_alpha   90.00
_cell.angle_beta   90.00
_cell.angle_gamma   90.00
#
_symmetry.space_group_name_H-M   'P 1'
#
loop_
_entity.id
_entity.type
_entity.pdbx_description
1 polymer ?
#
loop_
_entity_poly.entity_id
_entity_poly.type
_entity_poly.pdbx_seq_one_letter_code
_entity_poly.pdbx_strand_id
1 'polypeptide(L)'
;MNGLSPRCRLAALCVAVVAFSPVPAAVAAPAAAGPVTVSVGTPGYCPTATGVTVVVDYQELGGTTEVRCAPGAQATGLAALENAGFAVTGTQRWGKAFVCRVNGLPTAATEACVNTPPTTAYWSYWHAPNGGSWTYSQQGASGRQPPQGSFEGWSFSLNHGANDNPPPDVAPVRP
;
A
#
# COMPACT_ATOMS: atom_id res chain seq x y z
N MET A 1 -26.15 -76.60 1.10
CA MET A 1 -27.23 -77.48 0.62
C MET A 1 -28.54 -76.92 1.15
N ASN A 2 -29.48 -76.64 0.24
CA ASN A 2 -30.94 -76.54 0.42
C ASN A 2 -31.47 -75.67 1.57
N GLY A 3 -32.31 -74.67 1.37
CA GLY A 3 -33.20 -74.41 0.26
C GLY A 3 -34.46 -73.72 0.80
N LEU A 4 -35.21 -73.16 -0.14
CA LEU A 4 -36.65 -72.84 -0.07
C LEU A 4 -37.11 -71.71 0.85
N SER A 5 -37.36 -70.56 0.21
CA SER A 5 -38.47 -69.65 0.52
C SER A 5 -39.81 -70.41 0.59
N PRO A 6 -40.80 -69.94 1.36
CA PRO A 6 -41.93 -69.30 0.69
C PRO A 6 -42.70 -68.20 1.47
N ARG A 7 -43.19 -67.26 0.66
CA ARG A 7 -44.55 -66.64 0.69
C ARG A 7 -44.89 -65.61 1.77
N CYS A 8 -44.92 -64.37 1.28
CA CYS A 8 -46.13 -63.57 1.06
C CYS A 8 -47.05 -63.36 2.27
N ARG A 9 -46.92 -62.20 2.90
CA ARG A 9 -48.03 -61.52 3.57
C ARG A 9 -48.10 -60.10 3.02
N LEU A 10 -49.11 -59.83 2.20
CA LEU A 10 -49.53 -58.47 1.85
C LEU A 10 -50.09 -57.81 3.11
N ALA A 11 -49.51 -56.69 3.51
CA ALA A 11 -50.17 -55.71 4.36
C ALA A 11 -50.21 -54.39 3.58
N ALA A 12 -51.42 -53.95 3.24
CA ALA A 12 -51.67 -52.69 2.59
C ALA A 12 -51.28 -51.55 3.54
N LEU A 13 -50.30 -50.74 3.16
CA LEU A 13 -49.96 -49.50 3.86
C LEU A 13 -50.49 -48.32 3.05
N CYS A 14 -51.36 -47.53 3.67
CA CYS A 14 -51.86 -46.26 3.16
C CYS A 14 -50.68 -45.31 2.86
N VAL A 15 -50.50 -44.93 1.60
CA VAL A 15 -49.53 -43.89 1.22
C VAL A 15 -50.17 -42.53 1.48
N ALA A 16 -49.80 -41.91 2.59
CA ALA A 16 -50.06 -40.48 2.81
C ALA A 16 -49.00 -39.68 2.04
N VAL A 17 -49.42 -38.99 0.98
CA VAL A 17 -48.55 -38.09 0.21
C VAL A 17 -48.30 -36.84 1.04
N VAL A 18 -47.13 -36.74 1.66
CA VAL A 18 -46.69 -35.51 2.34
C VAL A 18 -46.13 -34.56 1.30
N ALA A 19 -46.88 -33.49 1.01
CA ALA A 19 -46.42 -32.43 0.12
C ALA A 19 -45.30 -31.62 0.79
N PHE A 20 -44.06 -31.79 0.32
CA PHE A 20 -42.90 -31.05 0.80
C PHE A 20 -42.84 -29.70 0.08
N SER A 21 -43.10 -28.61 0.80
CA SER A 21 -42.92 -27.24 0.28
C SER A 21 -41.45 -26.82 0.43
N PRO A 22 -40.73 -26.44 -0.65
CA PRO A 22 -39.35 -25.98 -0.53
C PRO A 22 -39.30 -24.55 0.05
N VAL A 23 -38.56 -24.38 1.14
CA VAL A 23 -38.20 -23.07 1.71
C VAL A 23 -37.04 -22.50 0.88
N PRO A 24 -37.16 -21.32 0.27
CA PRO A 24 -36.04 -20.69 -0.43
C PRO A 24 -35.02 -20.18 0.59
N ALA A 25 -33.78 -20.68 0.50
CA ALA A 25 -32.64 -20.16 1.26
C ALA A 25 -32.23 -18.81 0.68
N ALA A 26 -32.35 -17.74 1.49
CA ALA A 26 -31.87 -16.42 1.13
C ALA A 26 -30.32 -16.40 1.15
N VAL A 27 -29.72 -16.34 -0.03
CA VAL A 27 -28.29 -16.10 -0.20
C VAL A 27 -27.99 -14.63 0.12
N ALA A 28 -27.25 -14.37 1.20
CA ALA A 28 -26.76 -13.03 1.50
C ALA A 28 -25.72 -12.63 0.44
N ALA A 29 -26.03 -11.60 -0.35
CA ALA A 29 -25.09 -11.05 -1.32
C ALA A 29 -23.90 -10.39 -0.60
N PRO A 30 -22.66 -10.51 -1.13
CA PRO A 30 -21.52 -9.81 -0.58
C PRO A 30 -21.72 -8.30 -0.73
N ALA A 31 -21.51 -7.55 0.36
CA ALA A 31 -21.50 -6.09 0.31
C ALA A 31 -20.36 -5.65 -0.61
N ALA A 32 -20.72 -5.05 -1.75
CA ALA A 32 -19.75 -4.45 -2.64
C ALA A 32 -19.06 -3.28 -1.91
N ALA A 33 -17.75 -3.41 -1.67
CA ALA A 33 -16.93 -2.27 -1.27
C ALA A 33 -17.03 -1.22 -2.39
N GLY A 34 -17.52 -0.02 -2.05
CA GLY A 34 -17.67 1.08 -2.99
C GLY A 34 -16.32 1.49 -3.59
N PRO A 35 -16.32 2.18 -4.74
CA PRO A 35 -15.10 2.68 -5.37
C PRO A 35 -14.37 3.61 -4.40
N VAL A 36 -13.13 3.27 -4.06
CA VAL A 36 -12.24 4.14 -3.28
C VAL A 36 -11.74 5.21 -4.23
N THR A 37 -12.39 6.37 -4.26
CA THR A 37 -11.85 7.54 -4.97
C THR A 37 -10.66 8.05 -4.18
N VAL A 38 -9.47 7.61 -4.55
CA VAL A 38 -8.23 8.19 -4.05
C VAL A 38 -8.18 9.62 -4.57
N SER A 39 -8.50 10.57 -3.68
CA SER A 39 -8.30 11.99 -3.95
C SER A 39 -6.85 12.19 -4.34
N VAL A 40 -6.61 12.94 -5.43
CA VAL A 40 -5.27 13.44 -5.75
C VAL A 40 -4.75 14.18 -4.52
N GLY A 41 -3.50 13.90 -4.14
CA GLY A 41 -2.90 14.51 -2.96
C GLY A 41 -2.91 16.03 -3.00
N THR A 42 -2.87 16.65 -1.82
CA THR A 42 -2.89 18.10 -1.68
C THR A 42 -1.54 18.61 -1.17
N PRO A 43 -1.11 19.82 -1.56
CA PRO A 43 0.06 20.47 -0.95
C PRO A 43 -0.10 20.61 0.57
N GLY A 44 1.02 20.55 1.29
CA GLY A 44 1.09 20.68 2.73
C GLY A 44 0.84 19.39 3.50
N TYR A 45 0.88 19.50 4.83
CA TYR A 45 0.57 18.40 5.74
C TYR A 45 -0.87 17.92 5.53
N CYS A 46 -1.15 16.66 5.85
CA CYS A 46 -2.54 16.28 5.98
C CYS A 46 -3.25 17.17 7.02
N PRO A 47 -4.53 17.52 6.83
CA PRO A 47 -5.27 18.32 7.81
C PRO A 47 -5.73 17.48 9.01
N THR A 48 -5.96 16.18 8.82
CA THR A 48 -6.41 15.25 9.87
C THR A 48 -5.59 13.96 9.91
N ALA A 49 -5.66 13.23 11.01
CA ALA A 49 -4.92 11.98 11.19
C ALA A 49 -5.43 10.80 10.33
N THR A 50 -6.31 11.04 9.35
CA THR A 50 -6.83 9.99 8.47
C THR A 50 -5.96 9.74 7.24
N GLY A 51 -5.14 10.72 6.86
CA GLY A 51 -4.17 10.61 5.76
C GLY A 51 -2.74 10.38 6.24
N VAL A 52 -1.81 10.27 5.30
CA VAL A 52 -0.36 10.16 5.55
C VAL A 52 0.31 11.39 4.95
N THR A 53 1.09 12.11 5.75
CA THR A 53 1.89 13.22 5.25
C THR A 53 3.16 12.66 4.61
N VAL A 54 3.41 13.03 3.37
CA VAL A 54 4.62 12.64 2.63
C VAL A 54 5.55 13.83 2.50
N VAL A 55 6.81 13.62 2.85
CA VAL A 55 7.88 14.61 2.73
C VAL A 55 8.89 14.10 1.70
N VAL A 56 9.21 14.92 0.70
CA VAL A 56 10.27 14.65 -0.27
C VAL A 56 11.34 15.71 -0.13
N ASP A 57 12.51 15.30 0.29
CA ASP A 57 13.70 16.12 0.43
C ASP A 57 14.71 15.79 -0.67
N TYR A 58 15.01 16.77 -1.52
CA TYR A 58 15.90 16.59 -2.66
C TYR A 58 17.37 16.68 -2.26
N GLN A 59 17.68 17.16 -1.05
CA GLN A 59 19.03 17.25 -0.50
C GLN A 59 20.03 17.82 -1.53
N GLU A 60 21.11 17.10 -1.83
CA GLU A 60 22.18 17.55 -2.72
C GLU A 60 21.75 17.67 -4.20
N LEU A 61 20.57 17.15 -4.59
CA LEU A 61 20.00 17.43 -5.92
C LEU A 61 19.48 18.87 -6.05
N GLY A 62 19.30 19.56 -4.92
CA GLY A 62 18.75 20.90 -4.85
C GLY A 62 17.23 20.95 -5.07
N GLY A 63 16.66 22.13 -4.86
CA GLY A 63 15.21 22.33 -4.82
C GLY A 63 14.72 22.56 -3.39
N THR A 64 13.41 22.71 -3.24
CA THR A 64 12.77 22.89 -1.93
C THR A 64 12.16 21.58 -1.48
N THR A 65 12.30 21.24 -0.21
CA THR A 65 11.57 20.11 0.40
C THR A 65 10.07 20.27 0.16
N GLU A 66 9.44 19.25 -0.41
CA GLU A 66 8.01 19.22 -0.70
C GLU A 66 7.27 18.42 0.36
N VAL A 67 6.23 19.01 0.95
CA VAL A 67 5.32 18.33 1.87
C VAL A 67 3.96 18.24 1.21
N ARG A 68 3.37 17.04 1.17
CA ARG A 68 2.05 16.79 0.59
C ARG A 68 1.26 15.78 1.41
N CYS A 69 -0.06 15.85 1.33
CA CYS A 69 -0.96 14.90 1.96
C CYS A 69 -1.37 13.82 0.98
N ALA A 70 -1.16 12.55 1.36
CA ALA A 70 -1.85 11.41 0.78
C ALA A 70 -3.15 11.16 1.57
N PRO A 71 -4.34 11.42 1.00
CA PRO A 71 -5.59 11.34 1.72
C PRO A 71 -6.02 9.89 1.99
N GLY A 72 -6.53 9.64 3.19
CA GLY A 72 -7.00 8.31 3.60
C GLY A 72 -5.89 7.32 3.90
N ALA A 73 -6.28 6.07 4.18
CA ALA A 73 -5.34 4.98 4.40
C ALA A 73 -4.54 4.69 3.13
N GLN A 74 -3.24 4.46 3.29
CA GLN A 74 -2.34 4.13 2.19
C GLN A 74 -1.94 2.66 2.31
N ALA A 75 -1.98 1.93 1.20
CA ALA A 75 -1.62 0.51 1.18
C ALA A 75 -0.13 0.30 1.48
N THR A 76 0.72 1.21 0.99
CA THR A 76 2.18 1.14 1.13
C THR A 76 2.79 2.54 1.17
N GLY A 77 4.06 2.67 1.54
CA GLY A 77 4.81 3.92 1.44
C GLY A 77 4.94 4.43 0.01
N LEU A 78 5.12 3.53 -0.96
CA LEU A 78 5.12 3.87 -2.38
C LEU A 78 3.74 4.41 -2.81
N ALA A 79 2.66 3.76 -2.38
CA ALA A 79 1.30 4.25 -2.65
C ALA A 79 1.07 5.62 -1.99
N ALA A 80 1.57 5.85 -0.77
CA ALA A 80 1.51 7.15 -0.13
C ALA A 80 2.21 8.23 -0.98
N LEU A 81 3.42 7.96 -1.49
CA LEU A 81 4.15 8.89 -2.35
C LEU A 81 3.38 9.24 -3.62
N GLU A 82 2.84 8.24 -4.31
CA GLU A 82 2.08 8.44 -5.55
C GLU A 82 0.74 9.16 -5.29
N ASN A 83 0.02 8.75 -4.24
CA ASN A 83 -1.28 9.32 -3.89
C ASN A 83 -1.16 10.73 -3.27
N ALA A 84 0.01 11.09 -2.73
CA ALA A 84 0.36 12.46 -2.39
C ALA A 84 0.59 13.34 -3.64
N GLY A 85 0.63 12.76 -4.84
CA GLY A 85 0.73 13.46 -6.11
C GLY A 85 2.16 13.67 -6.61
N PHE A 86 3.14 12.92 -6.10
CA PHE A 86 4.50 12.94 -6.62
C PHE A 86 4.63 12.06 -7.86
N ALA A 87 5.38 12.53 -8.87
CA ALA A 87 5.68 11.74 -10.05
C ALA A 87 6.83 10.78 -9.74
N VAL A 88 6.55 9.47 -9.69
CA VAL A 88 7.54 8.43 -9.35
C VAL A 88 7.96 7.65 -10.59
N THR A 89 9.26 7.63 -10.86
CA THR A 89 9.86 6.77 -11.89
C THR A 89 10.62 5.64 -11.23
N GLY A 90 10.32 4.40 -11.62
CA GLY A 90 11.10 3.24 -11.22
C GLY A 90 12.25 2.94 -12.18
N THR A 91 12.97 1.86 -11.92
CA THR A 91 13.99 1.34 -12.83
C THR A 91 13.35 0.53 -13.97
N GLN A 92 14.03 0.39 -15.11
CA GLN A 92 13.58 -0.45 -16.21
C GLN A 92 13.55 -1.93 -15.81
N ARG A 93 14.58 -2.39 -15.10
CA ARG A 93 14.73 -3.81 -14.74
C ARG A 93 13.73 -4.27 -13.68
N TRP A 94 13.36 -3.40 -12.75
CA TRP A 94 12.61 -3.79 -11.55
C TRP A 94 11.37 -2.94 -11.28
N GLY A 95 11.03 -2.03 -12.20
CA GLY A 95 9.96 -1.06 -11.97
C GLY A 95 10.19 -0.25 -10.71
N LYS A 96 9.10 0.08 -10.00
CA LYS A 96 9.10 0.90 -8.78
C LYS A 96 9.46 0.12 -7.51
N ALA A 97 9.86 -1.15 -7.62
CA ALA A 97 10.53 -1.84 -6.52
C ALA A 97 11.83 -1.11 -6.12
N PHE A 98 12.44 -0.40 -7.08
CA PHE A 98 13.48 0.60 -6.84
C PHE A 98 13.02 1.94 -7.39
N VAL A 99 12.76 2.89 -6.50
CA VAL A 99 12.45 4.27 -6.89
C VAL A 99 13.72 4.91 -7.43
N CYS A 100 13.65 5.33 -8.68
CA CYS A 100 14.76 5.94 -9.38
C CYS A 100 14.65 7.46 -9.42
N ARG A 101 13.44 8.00 -9.67
CA ARG A 101 13.18 9.44 -9.63
C ARG A 101 11.92 9.79 -8.87
N VAL A 102 11.97 10.95 -8.22
CA VAL A 102 10.80 11.64 -7.68
C VAL A 102 10.76 13.03 -8.32
N ASN A 103 9.62 13.39 -8.92
CA ASN A 103 9.44 14.62 -9.70
C ASN A 103 10.55 14.87 -10.74
N GLY A 104 11.04 13.79 -11.37
CA GLY A 104 12.05 13.87 -12.44
C GLY A 104 13.50 14.05 -11.94
N LEU A 105 13.73 14.01 -10.63
CA LEU A 105 15.07 14.11 -10.02
C LEU A 105 15.53 12.76 -9.43
N PRO A 106 16.81 12.37 -9.59
CA PRO A 106 17.82 12.99 -10.46
C PRO A 106 17.41 12.95 -11.95
N THR A 107 17.92 13.89 -12.75
CA THR A 107 17.50 14.03 -14.16
C THR A 107 17.92 12.82 -15.00
N ALA A 108 17.29 12.65 -16.17
CA ALA A 108 17.64 11.59 -17.10
C ALA A 108 19.07 11.68 -17.66
N ALA A 109 19.69 12.85 -17.61
CA ALA A 109 21.10 13.02 -17.96
C ALA A 109 22.05 12.49 -16.87
N THR A 110 21.59 12.41 -15.62
CA THR A 110 22.40 12.02 -14.45
C THR A 110 22.25 10.54 -14.13
N GLU A 111 21.01 10.05 -14.16
CA GLU A 111 20.68 8.65 -13.87
C GLU A 111 19.85 8.13 -15.03
N ALA A 112 20.15 6.95 -15.57
CA ALA A 112 19.44 6.37 -16.71
C ALA A 112 18.20 5.57 -16.28
N CYS A 113 18.11 5.19 -15.00
CA CYS A 113 17.10 4.32 -14.42
C CYS A 113 17.03 2.94 -15.07
N VAL A 114 18.15 2.40 -15.53
CA VAL A 114 18.18 1.03 -16.10
C VAL A 114 18.16 0.00 -14.98
N ASN A 115 19.12 0.13 -14.06
CA ASN A 115 19.36 -0.79 -12.95
C ASN A 115 18.98 -0.14 -11.61
N THR A 116 19.07 -0.94 -10.55
CA THR A 116 18.99 -0.45 -9.16
C THR A 116 19.94 0.73 -8.95
N PRO A 117 19.48 1.86 -8.36
CA PRO A 117 20.34 2.97 -8.03
C PRO A 117 21.55 2.52 -7.20
N PRO A 118 22.74 3.10 -7.43
CA PRO A 118 23.92 2.74 -6.66
C PRO A 118 23.73 3.07 -5.18
N THR A 119 24.39 2.33 -4.29
CA THR A 119 24.30 2.54 -2.83
C THR A 119 24.82 3.91 -2.38
N THR A 120 25.54 4.63 -3.24
CA THR A 120 26.07 5.96 -2.98
C THR A 120 25.20 7.09 -3.56
N ALA A 121 24.13 6.78 -4.31
CA ALA A 121 23.24 7.80 -4.87
C ALA A 121 21.84 7.22 -5.08
N TYR A 122 20.94 7.41 -4.11
CA TYR A 122 19.61 6.82 -4.14
C TYR A 122 18.58 7.57 -3.29
N TRP A 123 17.30 7.31 -3.54
CA TRP A 123 16.21 7.77 -2.69
C TRP A 123 16.10 6.89 -1.44
N SER A 124 16.55 7.42 -0.31
CA SER A 124 16.37 6.79 1.00
C SER A 124 14.94 6.94 1.50
N TYR A 125 14.42 5.93 2.19
CA TYR A 125 13.02 5.86 2.63
C TYR A 125 12.94 5.87 4.16
N TRP A 126 12.11 6.76 4.69
CA TRP A 126 12.01 7.10 6.11
C TRP A 126 10.56 7.08 6.57
N HIS A 127 10.35 6.83 7.85
CA HIS A 127 9.02 6.93 8.46
C HIS A 127 9.08 7.54 9.86
N ALA A 128 7.98 8.15 10.29
CA ALA A 128 7.84 8.67 11.66
C ALA A 128 6.37 8.75 12.09
N PRO A 129 6.06 8.59 13.39
CA PRO A 129 4.78 9.06 13.93
C PRO A 129 4.76 10.59 13.94
N ASN A 130 3.56 11.18 13.99
CA ASN A 130 3.42 12.63 14.17
C ASN A 130 4.04 13.09 15.50
N GLY A 131 4.93 14.08 15.46
CA GLY A 131 5.69 14.56 16.61
C GLY A 131 6.86 13.66 17.03
N GLY A 132 7.20 12.65 16.22
CA GLY A 132 8.30 11.74 16.47
C GLY A 132 9.62 12.17 15.84
N SER A 133 10.48 11.18 15.60
CA SER A 133 11.75 11.33 14.88
C SER A 133 11.78 10.41 13.66
N TRP A 134 12.45 10.86 12.60
CA TRP A 134 12.65 10.05 11.39
C TRP A 134 13.42 8.77 11.70
N THR A 135 12.94 7.66 11.14
CA THR A 135 13.58 6.35 11.21
C THR A 135 13.78 5.83 9.80
N TYR A 136 15.01 5.45 9.46
CA TYR A 136 15.32 4.82 8.19
C TYR A 136 14.58 3.49 8.10
N SER A 137 13.90 3.24 6.99
CA SER A 137 13.10 2.03 6.84
C SER A 137 13.97 0.83 6.46
N GLN A 138 13.90 -0.21 7.29
CA GLN A 138 14.51 -1.52 6.99
C GLN A 138 13.69 -2.35 5.98
N GLN A 139 12.52 -1.86 5.57
CA GLN A 139 11.64 -2.48 4.58
C GLN A 139 11.51 -1.58 3.35
N GLY A 140 11.37 -2.18 2.17
CA GLY A 140 11.09 -1.43 0.94
C GLY A 140 9.74 -0.72 1.01
N ALA A 141 9.63 0.44 0.37
CA ALA A 141 8.42 1.27 0.39
C ALA A 141 7.17 0.57 -0.17
N SER A 142 7.34 -0.47 -1.00
CA SER A 142 6.23 -1.29 -1.51
C SER A 142 5.75 -2.37 -0.53
N GLY A 143 6.46 -2.62 0.57
CA GLY A 143 6.14 -3.66 1.55
C GLY A 143 5.70 -3.14 2.92
N ARG A 144 5.92 -1.85 3.21
CA ARG A 144 5.55 -1.21 4.47
C ARG A 144 4.22 -0.46 4.35
N GLN A 145 3.24 -0.81 5.16
CA GLN A 145 1.99 -0.05 5.27
C GLN A 145 2.14 1.07 6.34
N PRO A 146 2.04 2.35 5.98
CA PRO A 146 2.09 3.45 6.94
C PRO A 146 0.85 3.46 7.85
N PRO A 147 1.00 3.70 9.17
CA PRO A 147 -0.12 4.04 10.03
C PRO A 147 -0.81 5.32 9.56
N GLN A 148 -2.14 5.42 9.69
CA GLN A 148 -2.83 6.68 9.41
C GLN A 148 -2.35 7.77 10.38
N GLY A 149 -2.24 9.00 9.87
CA GLY A 149 -1.77 10.17 10.62
C GLY A 149 -0.25 10.27 10.76
N SER A 150 0.49 9.26 10.28
CA SER A 150 1.94 9.23 10.29
C SER A 150 2.57 10.02 9.13
N PHE A 151 3.90 10.03 9.14
CA PHE A 151 4.74 10.63 8.12
C PHE A 151 5.53 9.56 7.40
N GLU A 152 5.61 9.69 6.08
CA GLU A 152 6.51 8.95 5.22
C GLU A 152 7.45 9.94 4.53
N GLY A 153 8.73 9.59 4.45
CA GLY A 153 9.81 10.49 4.04
C GLY A 153 10.65 9.87 2.94
N TRP A 154 11.03 10.71 1.97
CA TRP A 154 11.94 10.36 0.89
C TRP A 154 13.03 11.41 0.88
N SER A 155 14.27 10.98 1.07
CA SER A 155 15.41 11.89 1.14
C SER A 155 16.47 11.40 0.16
N PHE A 156 16.92 12.25 -0.76
CA PHE A 156 18.00 11.84 -1.64
C PHE A 156 19.29 11.70 -0.82
N SER A 157 20.01 10.60 -1.02
CA SER A 157 21.28 10.34 -0.36
C SER A 157 22.37 10.27 -1.39
N LEU A 158 23.31 11.22 -1.32
CA LEU A 158 24.49 11.29 -2.19
C LEU A 158 25.79 11.16 -1.38
N ASN A 159 26.59 10.16 -1.71
CA ASN A 159 27.88 9.85 -1.09
C ASN A 159 27.84 9.56 0.42
N HIS A 160 26.70 9.07 0.93
CA HIS A 160 26.57 8.55 2.28
C HIS A 160 26.69 7.02 2.31
N GLY A 161 27.10 6.48 3.45
CA GLY A 161 27.07 5.06 3.75
C GLY A 161 25.72 4.58 4.28
N ALA A 162 25.67 3.34 4.75
CA ALA A 162 24.41 2.73 5.20
C ALA A 162 23.84 3.35 6.50
N ASN A 163 24.67 4.01 7.30
CA ASN A 163 24.32 4.43 8.67
C ASN A 163 24.23 5.96 8.85
N ASP A 164 24.48 6.73 7.80
CA ASP A 164 24.61 8.19 7.82
C ASP A 164 23.80 8.87 6.70
N ASN A 165 22.86 8.15 6.08
CA ASN A 165 21.92 8.75 5.14
C ASN A 165 21.14 9.90 5.81
N PRO A 166 20.98 11.05 5.12
CA PRO A 166 20.28 12.19 5.70
C PRO A 166 18.77 11.91 5.74
N PRO A 167 18.09 12.07 6.90
CA PRO A 167 16.64 12.09 6.93
C PRO A 167 16.09 13.34 6.23
N PRO A 168 14.78 13.43 5.96
CA PRO A 168 14.19 14.69 5.54
C PRO A 168 14.42 15.80 6.57
N ASP A 169 14.77 17.01 6.13
CA ASP A 169 15.13 18.12 7.02
C ASP A 169 13.92 18.73 7.75
N VAL A 170 12.71 18.47 7.24
CA VAL A 170 11.46 18.87 7.88
C VAL A 170 11.13 17.91 9.02
N ALA A 171 10.93 18.45 10.23
CA ALA A 171 10.49 17.66 11.38
C ALA A 171 9.11 17.01 11.09
N PRO A 172 8.90 15.73 11.45
CA PRO A 172 7.66 15.01 11.19
C PRO A 172 6.57 15.39 12.20
N VAL A 173 6.24 16.67 12.27
CA VAL A 173 5.24 17.25 13.15
C VAL A 173 4.27 18.10 12.33
N ARG A 174 2.99 17.79 12.48
CA ARG A 174 1.91 18.57 11.90
C ARG A 174 1.72 19.86 12.71
N PRO A 175 1.51 21.01 12.05
CA PRO A 175 1.15 22.26 12.73
C PRO A 175 -0.15 22.16 13.53
#